data_AF-A0A3A8K030-F1
#
_entry.id   AF-A0A3A8K030-F1
#
_cell.length_a   1.000
_cell.length_b   1.000
_cell.length_c   1.000
_cell.angle_alpha   90.00
_cell.angle_beta   90.00
_cell.angle_gamma   90.00
#
_symmetry.space_group_name_H-M   'P 1'
#
loop_
_entity.id
_entity.type
_entity.pdbx_description
1 polymer ?
#
loop_
_entity_poly.entity_id
_entity_poly.type
_entity_poly.pdbx_seq_one_letter_code
_entity_poly.pdbx_strand_id
1 'polypeptide(L)'
;MLDPGRPVGHHGAMRITLALILGLLLAQVARAEPDSFGLGTGRDGVLTVVAGSTVLIGDSSPLKQSVAAGALQLTVPGLKVGAGDLVMIHTSVGLSPPPDLGSGKAVALDNSVVGRWELARVASVDLTTGLLKLTQPLRFSYAATRAQVVRVPEYSDVIIEAGGRLSVFPWDGRSGGILAMLVSGKLINDGTIDADGAGFRGGTFLNHPVLFGCTGFSVAEADGGAARGEGVV
;
A
#
# COMPACT_ATOMS: atom_id res chain seq x y z
N MET A 1 -26.97 69.57 -38.09
CA MET A 1 -28.31 69.78 -37.50
C MET A 1 -28.81 68.42 -37.01
N LEU A 2 -28.95 68.30 -35.68
CA LEU A 2 -29.66 67.26 -34.89
C LEU A 2 -29.00 65.88 -34.63
N ASP A 3 -28.34 65.81 -33.46
CA ASP A 3 -28.40 64.86 -32.32
C ASP A 3 -28.53 63.33 -32.53
N PRO A 4 -27.63 62.48 -31.97
CA PRO A 4 -27.67 61.03 -32.07
C PRO A 4 -28.46 60.35 -30.93
N GLY A 5 -29.19 59.29 -31.28
CA GLY A 5 -29.99 58.49 -30.36
C GLY A 5 -29.20 57.68 -29.34
N ARG A 6 -29.56 57.89 -28.07
CA ARG A 6 -29.68 56.96 -26.92
C ARG A 6 -28.96 55.58 -27.01
N PRO A 7 -28.00 55.27 -26.11
CA PRO A 7 -27.46 53.92 -26.00
C PRO A 7 -28.40 52.98 -25.22
N VAL A 8 -28.63 51.78 -25.78
CA VAL A 8 -29.37 50.67 -25.18
C VAL A 8 -28.46 49.98 -24.15
N GLY A 9 -28.92 49.93 -22.89
CA GLY A 9 -28.18 49.37 -21.76
C GLY A 9 -27.90 47.88 -21.91
N HIS A 10 -26.62 47.53 -22.10
CA HIS A 10 -26.10 46.16 -21.95
C HIS A 10 -25.74 45.91 -20.47
N HIS A 11 -26.74 45.76 -19.59
CA HIS A 11 -26.52 45.41 -18.17
C HIS A 11 -26.73 43.92 -17.84
N GLY A 12 -27.00 43.07 -18.84
CA GLY A 12 -27.25 41.63 -18.63
C GLY A 12 -26.00 40.74 -18.71
N ALA A 13 -24.98 41.13 -19.50
CA ALA A 13 -23.85 40.25 -19.78
C ALA A 13 -22.83 40.18 -18.62
N MET A 14 -22.60 41.29 -17.92
CA MET A 14 -21.52 41.39 -16.91
C MET A 14 -21.80 40.64 -15.60
N ARG A 15 -23.06 40.34 -15.29
CA ARG A 15 -23.44 39.60 -14.07
C ARG A 15 -23.30 38.08 -14.22
N ILE A 16 -23.39 37.56 -15.43
CA ILE A 16 -23.23 36.12 -15.72
C ILE A 16 -21.74 35.76 -15.77
N THR A 17 -20.89 36.64 -16.29
CA THR A 17 -19.43 36.43 -16.31
C THR A 17 -18.81 36.44 -14.91
N LEU A 18 -19.32 37.27 -13.99
CA LEU A 18 -18.81 37.31 -12.61
C LEU A 18 -19.15 36.03 -11.82
N ALA A 19 -20.31 35.43 -12.06
CA ALA A 19 -20.71 34.16 -11.44
C ALA A 19 -19.88 32.97 -11.94
N LEU A 20 -19.49 32.97 -13.22
CA LEU A 20 -18.61 31.93 -13.77
C LEU A 20 -17.19 32.00 -13.19
N ILE A 21 -16.66 33.22 -12.98
CA ILE A 21 -15.33 33.44 -12.41
C ILE A 21 -15.29 33.07 -10.92
N LEU A 22 -16.36 33.33 -10.16
CA LEU A 22 -16.46 32.93 -8.75
C LEU A 22 -16.63 31.41 -8.57
N GLY A 23 -17.28 30.72 -9.52
CA GLY A 23 -17.39 29.26 -9.54
C GLY A 23 -16.07 28.55 -9.84
N LEU A 24 -15.20 29.15 -10.67
CA LEU A 24 -13.86 28.63 -10.96
C LEU A 24 -12.87 28.81 -9.80
N LEU A 25 -13.12 29.74 -8.87
CA LEU A 25 -12.32 29.92 -7.64
C LEU A 25 -12.71 28.97 -6.50
N LEU A 26 -13.85 28.27 -6.62
CA LEU A 26 -14.29 27.21 -5.71
C LEU A 26 -14.02 25.80 -6.25
N ALA A 27 -13.38 25.69 -7.41
CA ALA A 27 -12.74 24.45 -7.82
C ALA A 27 -11.59 24.20 -6.83
N GLN A 28 -11.89 23.50 -5.74
CA GLN A 28 -10.90 22.75 -4.98
C GLN A 28 -10.02 22.10 -6.04
N VAL A 29 -8.73 22.45 -6.05
CA VAL A 29 -7.78 21.75 -6.89
C VAL A 29 -7.79 20.33 -6.35
N ALA A 30 -8.65 19.49 -6.91
CA ALA A 30 -8.63 18.05 -6.71
C ALA A 30 -7.40 17.58 -7.47
N ARG A 31 -6.23 17.88 -6.90
CA ARG A 31 -4.98 17.28 -7.32
C ARG A 31 -5.12 15.84 -6.90
N ALA A 32 -5.56 15.03 -7.84
CA ALA A 32 -5.09 13.67 -7.91
C ALA A 32 -3.56 13.80 -7.90
N GLU A 33 -2.87 13.55 -6.79
CA GLU A 33 -1.41 13.48 -6.80
C GLU A 33 -0.96 12.03 -6.96
N PRO A 34 -0.54 11.61 -8.17
CA PRO A 34 0.06 10.31 -8.38
C PRO A 34 1.47 10.46 -7.82
N ASP A 35 1.68 9.92 -6.63
CA ASP A 35 2.92 10.04 -5.85
C ASP A 35 3.46 11.48 -5.69
N SER A 36 2.90 12.22 -4.72
CA SER A 36 3.48 13.50 -4.28
C SER A 36 4.51 13.37 -3.17
N PHE A 37 4.86 12.15 -2.76
CA PHE A 37 5.80 11.96 -1.66
C PHE A 37 7.24 12.03 -2.14
N GLY A 38 7.50 11.76 -3.43
CA GLY A 38 8.82 11.90 -4.04
C GLY A 38 9.86 11.07 -3.31
N LEU A 39 10.94 11.70 -2.85
CA LEU A 39 11.99 11.03 -2.05
C LEU A 39 11.71 11.02 -0.54
N GLY A 40 10.50 11.39 -0.13
CA GLY A 40 10.10 11.47 1.26
C GLY A 40 10.64 12.72 1.96
N THR A 41 10.27 12.84 3.23
CA THR A 41 10.53 14.00 4.09
C THR A 41 11.83 13.90 4.90
N GLY A 42 12.47 12.74 4.93
CA GLY A 42 13.62 12.47 5.80
C GLY A 42 13.26 12.40 7.30
N ARG A 43 11.97 12.33 7.64
CA ARG A 43 11.46 12.39 9.02
C ARG A 43 11.95 11.26 9.92
N ASP A 44 12.33 10.13 9.34
CA ASP A 44 12.87 8.97 10.07
C ASP A 44 14.38 9.10 10.34
N GLY A 45 14.99 10.22 9.94
CA GLY A 45 16.40 10.52 10.20
C GLY A 45 17.35 9.61 9.43
N VAL A 46 18.56 9.46 9.96
CA VAL A 46 19.59 8.61 9.35
C VAL A 46 19.44 7.17 9.84
N LEU A 47 19.38 6.22 8.90
CA LEU A 47 19.52 4.80 9.19
C LEU A 47 20.97 4.36 8.97
N THR A 48 21.57 3.69 9.96
CA THR A 48 22.86 3.00 9.80
C THR A 48 22.68 1.52 10.15
N VAL A 49 22.95 0.65 9.18
CA VAL A 49 22.97 -0.80 9.35
C VAL A 49 24.43 -1.21 9.49
N VAL A 50 24.83 -1.52 10.72
CA VAL A 50 26.22 -1.79 11.06
C VAL A 50 26.64 -3.19 10.65
N ALA A 51 27.94 -3.38 10.41
CA ALA A 51 28.51 -4.68 10.08
C ALA A 51 28.11 -5.77 11.11
N GLY A 52 27.68 -6.94 10.62
CA GLY A 52 27.27 -8.07 11.46
C GLY A 52 25.85 -7.95 12.06
N SER A 53 25.10 -6.91 11.70
CA SER A 53 23.70 -6.72 12.12
C SER A 53 22.71 -6.92 10.98
N THR A 54 21.50 -7.36 11.34
CA THR A 54 20.33 -7.34 10.46
C THR A 54 19.30 -6.37 11.02
N VAL A 55 18.88 -5.41 10.21
CA VAL A 55 17.80 -4.47 10.54
C VAL A 55 16.58 -4.82 9.70
N LEU A 56 15.41 -4.93 10.35
CA LEU A 56 14.13 -5.12 9.68
C LEU A 56 13.35 -3.82 9.64
N ILE A 57 12.86 -3.44 8.46
CA ILE A 57 11.96 -2.31 8.27
C ILE A 57 10.59 -2.77 7.75
N GLY A 58 9.68 -1.82 7.55
CA GLY A 58 8.38 -2.11 6.93
C GLY A 58 7.42 -2.85 7.85
N ASP A 59 7.28 -2.39 9.11
CA ASP A 59 6.19 -2.84 9.98
C ASP A 59 4.87 -2.84 9.19
N SER A 60 4.14 -3.95 9.24
CA SER A 60 2.96 -4.16 8.42
C SER A 60 1.88 -4.92 9.17
N SER A 61 0.63 -4.70 8.76
CA SER A 61 -0.55 -5.36 9.32
C SER A 61 -1.62 -5.53 8.25
N PRO A 62 -2.50 -6.54 8.36
CA PRO A 62 -3.60 -6.73 7.43
C PRO A 62 -4.65 -5.61 7.56
N LEU A 63 -5.23 -5.22 6.43
CA LEU A 63 -6.41 -4.37 6.42
C LEU A 63 -7.61 -5.13 7.00
N LYS A 64 -8.18 -4.61 8.10
CA LYS A 64 -9.27 -5.31 8.81
C LYS A 64 -10.63 -5.14 8.16
N GLN A 65 -10.88 -4.01 7.52
CA GLN A 65 -12.16 -3.68 6.88
C GLN A 65 -11.93 -3.20 5.45
N SER A 66 -12.73 -3.70 4.50
CA SER A 66 -12.68 -3.25 3.12
C SER A 66 -12.99 -1.76 3.02
N VAL A 67 -12.26 -1.06 2.18
CA VAL A 67 -12.41 0.37 1.94
C VAL A 67 -12.66 0.63 0.47
N ALA A 68 -13.52 1.60 0.18
CA ALA A 68 -13.79 2.06 -1.17
C ALA A 68 -12.78 3.15 -1.58
N ALA A 69 -12.65 3.39 -2.88
CA ALA A 69 -12.04 4.62 -3.37
C ALA A 69 -12.77 5.84 -2.76
N GLY A 70 -12.03 6.88 -2.44
CA GLY A 70 -12.54 8.05 -1.72
C GLY A 70 -12.50 7.93 -0.19
N ALA A 71 -12.21 6.74 0.37
CA ALA A 71 -12.14 6.56 1.82
C ALA A 71 -10.97 7.34 2.44
N LEU A 72 -11.19 7.90 3.63
CA LEU A 72 -10.21 8.66 4.41
C LEU A 72 -9.76 7.93 5.69
N GLN A 73 -10.21 6.70 5.88
CA GLN A 73 -9.96 5.93 7.10
C GLN A 73 -9.61 4.49 6.78
N LEU A 74 -8.63 3.95 7.51
CA LEU A 74 -8.23 2.55 7.46
C LEU A 74 -8.31 1.98 8.89
N THR A 75 -8.82 0.76 9.05
CA THR A 75 -8.72 0.04 10.33
C THR A 75 -7.62 -1.01 10.20
N VAL A 76 -6.51 -0.79 10.89
CA VAL A 76 -5.28 -1.59 10.80
C VAL A 76 -4.71 -1.85 12.21
N PRO A 77 -5.30 -2.78 12.97
CA PRO A 77 -4.84 -3.06 14.33
C PRO A 77 -3.38 -3.54 14.38
N GLY A 78 -2.65 -3.10 15.41
CA GLY A 78 -1.27 -3.53 15.66
C GLY A 78 -0.21 -2.89 14.77
N LEU A 79 -0.58 -2.10 13.76
CA LEU A 79 0.39 -1.38 12.93
C LEU A 79 1.07 -0.27 13.76
N LYS A 80 2.40 -0.32 13.83
CA LYS A 80 3.19 0.70 14.53
C LYS A 80 3.39 1.93 13.64
N VAL A 81 2.47 2.88 13.71
CA VAL A 81 2.56 4.16 12.99
C VAL A 81 2.06 5.33 13.84
N GLY A 82 2.57 6.52 13.55
CA GLY A 82 2.16 7.77 14.15
C GLY A 82 1.56 8.78 13.17
N ALA A 83 1.08 9.91 13.70
CA ALA A 83 0.66 11.03 12.87
C ALA A 83 1.82 11.55 12.02
N GLY A 84 1.54 11.73 10.73
CA GLY A 84 2.48 12.10 9.71
C GLY A 84 3.24 10.94 9.08
N ASP A 85 3.20 9.71 9.60
CA ASP A 85 3.87 8.59 8.93
C ASP A 85 3.30 8.32 7.53
N LEU A 86 4.15 7.77 6.66
CA LEU A 86 3.76 7.30 5.35
C LEU A 86 3.43 5.80 5.41
N VAL A 87 2.32 5.41 4.80
CA VAL A 87 1.93 4.02 4.65
C VAL A 87 1.71 3.68 3.19
N MET A 88 2.05 2.45 2.81
CA MET A 88 1.65 1.84 1.55
C MET A 88 0.50 0.89 1.83
N ILE A 89 -0.61 1.05 1.10
CA ILE A 89 -1.68 0.07 1.07
C ILE A 89 -1.43 -0.80 -0.16
N HIS A 90 -1.34 -2.11 0.00
CA HIS A 90 -0.99 -3.04 -1.07
C HIS A 90 -1.92 -4.26 -1.10
N THR A 91 -2.46 -4.61 -2.26
CA THR A 91 -3.24 -5.84 -2.46
C THR A 91 -2.31 -7.01 -2.75
N SER A 92 -2.01 -7.81 -1.72
CA SER A 92 -1.11 -8.97 -1.81
C SER A 92 -1.77 -10.22 -2.37
N VAL A 93 -3.10 -10.37 -2.26
CA VAL A 93 -3.83 -11.58 -2.68
C VAL A 93 -5.08 -11.19 -3.47
N GLY A 94 -5.28 -11.69 -4.69
CA GLY A 94 -6.30 -11.07 -5.55
C GLY A 94 -6.78 -11.87 -6.76
N LEU A 95 -6.61 -13.19 -6.78
CA LEU A 95 -7.49 -14.04 -7.59
C LEU A 95 -8.78 -14.29 -6.77
N SER A 96 -9.89 -13.82 -7.31
CA SER A 96 -11.22 -13.96 -6.74
C SER A 96 -12.24 -14.16 -7.87
N PRO A 97 -12.89 -15.33 -7.97
CA PRO A 97 -12.65 -16.53 -7.16
C PRO A 97 -11.23 -17.09 -7.36
N PRO A 98 -10.70 -17.88 -6.40
CA PRO A 98 -9.47 -18.64 -6.63
C PRO A 98 -9.62 -19.55 -7.86
N PRO A 99 -8.54 -19.82 -8.62
CA PRO A 99 -8.59 -20.76 -9.73
C PRO A 99 -9.02 -22.17 -9.29
N ASP A 100 -9.71 -22.87 -10.19
CA ASP A 100 -10.11 -24.26 -9.98
C ASP A 100 -8.87 -25.17 -9.81
N LEU A 101 -8.88 -25.99 -8.77
CA LEU A 101 -7.78 -26.91 -8.48
C LEU A 101 -7.62 -27.97 -9.58
N GLY A 102 -6.38 -28.22 -9.99
CA GLY A 102 -6.07 -29.23 -11.01
C GLY A 102 -6.50 -28.85 -12.43
N SER A 103 -7.02 -27.63 -12.64
CA SER A 103 -7.37 -27.14 -13.96
C SER A 103 -6.12 -26.82 -14.78
N GLY A 104 -6.01 -27.41 -15.97
CA GLY A 104 -5.01 -27.03 -16.98
C GLY A 104 -5.41 -25.80 -17.81
N LYS A 105 -6.53 -25.14 -17.48
CA LYS A 105 -6.99 -23.94 -18.19
C LYS A 105 -6.13 -22.73 -17.81
N ALA A 106 -6.01 -21.78 -18.73
CA ALA A 106 -5.37 -20.51 -18.45
C ALA A 106 -6.08 -19.77 -17.30
N VAL A 107 -5.30 -19.17 -16.42
CA VAL A 107 -5.79 -18.29 -15.35
C VAL A 107 -5.89 -16.88 -15.93
N ALA A 108 -7.10 -16.32 -15.97
CA ALA A 108 -7.31 -14.94 -16.41
C ALA A 108 -6.83 -13.96 -15.33
N LEU A 109 -5.97 -13.01 -15.73
CA LEU A 109 -5.44 -11.95 -14.87
C LEU A 109 -5.99 -10.56 -15.21
N ASP A 110 -6.79 -10.46 -16.28
CA ASP A 110 -7.27 -9.22 -16.91
C ASP A 110 -8.10 -8.31 -15.99
N ASN A 111 -8.63 -8.84 -14.89
CA ASN A 111 -9.37 -8.09 -13.86
C ASN A 111 -8.77 -8.24 -12.46
N SER A 112 -7.54 -8.76 -12.36
CA SER A 112 -6.88 -8.90 -11.07
C SER A 112 -6.40 -7.54 -10.57
N VAL A 113 -6.63 -7.30 -9.28
CA VAL A 113 -6.10 -6.13 -8.58
C VAL A 113 -4.89 -6.50 -7.71
N VAL A 114 -4.34 -7.71 -7.85
CA VAL A 114 -3.07 -8.10 -7.22
C VAL A 114 -1.97 -7.13 -7.62
N GLY A 115 -1.13 -6.77 -6.66
CA GLY A 115 -0.04 -5.82 -6.89
C GLY A 115 -0.51 -4.37 -7.00
N ARG A 116 -1.81 -4.09 -6.85
CA ARG A 116 -2.29 -2.72 -6.73
C ARG A 116 -1.85 -2.13 -5.40
N TRP A 117 -1.24 -0.96 -5.46
CA TRP A 117 -0.84 -0.21 -4.28
C TRP A 117 -1.00 1.30 -4.45
N GLU A 118 -1.02 1.99 -3.31
CA GLU A 118 -0.84 3.44 -3.25
C GLU A 118 -0.20 3.85 -1.92
N LEU A 119 0.44 5.01 -1.90
CA LEU A 119 0.96 5.63 -0.69
C LEU A 119 -0.07 6.62 -0.12
N ALA A 120 -0.17 6.66 1.20
CA ALA A 120 -1.02 7.61 1.92
C ALA A 120 -0.32 8.10 3.19
N ARG A 121 -0.51 9.38 3.51
CA ARG A 121 0.01 9.95 4.76
C ARG A 121 -1.04 9.88 5.85
N VAL A 122 -0.60 9.44 7.02
CA VAL A 122 -1.44 9.33 8.23
C VAL A 122 -1.61 10.72 8.82
N ALA A 123 -2.85 11.18 8.97
CA ALA A 123 -3.18 12.41 9.69
C ALA A 123 -3.23 12.19 11.20
N SER A 124 -3.84 11.08 11.64
CA SER A 124 -3.89 10.69 13.04
C SER A 124 -4.17 9.19 13.21
N VAL A 125 -3.87 8.67 14.41
CA VAL A 125 -4.05 7.25 14.77
C VAL A 125 -4.80 7.17 16.09
N ASP A 126 -5.85 6.36 16.13
CA ASP A 126 -6.39 5.82 17.38
C ASP A 126 -5.72 4.48 17.67
N LEU A 127 -4.80 4.48 18.63
CA LEU A 127 -4.01 3.31 19.01
C LEU A 127 -4.85 2.20 19.67
N THR A 128 -6.04 2.52 20.20
CA THR A 128 -6.92 1.53 20.83
C THR A 128 -7.62 0.68 19.79
N THR A 129 -8.10 1.31 18.72
CA THR A 129 -8.88 0.64 17.66
C THR A 129 -8.03 0.27 16.44
N GLY A 130 -6.85 0.89 16.29
CA GLY A 130 -6.06 0.82 15.07
C GLY A 130 -6.67 1.62 13.92
N LEU A 131 -7.51 2.63 14.20
CA LEU A 131 -8.09 3.48 13.17
C LEU A 131 -7.10 4.57 12.75
N LEU A 132 -6.69 4.55 11.49
CA LEU A 132 -5.84 5.55 10.87
C LEU A 132 -6.75 6.51 10.09
N LYS A 133 -6.62 7.82 10.33
CA LYS A 133 -7.17 8.85 9.44
C LYS A 133 -6.09 9.27 8.45
N LEU A 134 -6.44 9.39 7.18
CA LEU A 134 -5.52 9.80 6.11
C LEU A 134 -5.64 11.30 5.83
N THR A 135 -4.57 11.92 5.35
CA THR A 135 -4.58 13.34 4.95
C THR A 135 -5.31 13.57 3.63
N GLN A 136 -5.40 12.54 2.79
CA GLN A 136 -6.02 12.57 1.46
C GLN A 136 -6.82 11.27 1.25
N PRO A 137 -7.91 11.31 0.46
CA PRO A 137 -8.72 10.14 0.19
C PRO A 137 -7.97 9.13 -0.68
N LEU A 138 -8.24 7.84 -0.47
CA LEU A 138 -7.69 6.76 -1.30
C LEU A 138 -8.16 6.88 -2.74
N ARG A 139 -7.27 6.57 -3.68
CA ARG A 139 -7.58 6.47 -5.12
C ARG A 139 -8.29 5.17 -5.45
N PHE A 140 -7.91 4.09 -4.76
CA PHE A 140 -8.41 2.75 -5.04
C PHE A 140 -9.22 2.18 -3.89
N SER A 141 -9.99 1.16 -4.20
CA SER A 141 -10.58 0.28 -3.19
C SER A 141 -9.60 -0.84 -2.81
N TYR A 142 -9.69 -1.27 -1.56
CA TYR A 142 -8.92 -2.40 -1.03
C TYR A 142 -9.86 -3.30 -0.24
N ALA A 143 -9.76 -4.61 -0.48
CA ALA A 143 -10.55 -5.59 0.23
C ALA A 143 -9.84 -6.03 1.52
N ALA A 144 -10.59 -6.16 2.61
CA ALA A 144 -10.12 -6.83 3.82
C ALA A 144 -9.59 -8.23 3.49
N THR A 145 -8.65 -8.74 4.29
CA THR A 145 -8.01 -10.07 4.14
C THR A 145 -7.18 -10.27 2.87
N ARG A 146 -7.18 -9.30 1.94
CA ARG A 146 -6.45 -9.34 0.67
C ARG A 146 -5.39 -8.25 0.57
N ALA A 147 -5.61 -7.15 1.28
CA ALA A 147 -4.68 -6.03 1.36
C ALA A 147 -3.96 -6.00 2.71
N GLN A 148 -2.71 -5.55 2.67
CA GLN A 148 -1.91 -5.18 3.83
C GLN A 148 -1.59 -3.70 3.78
N VAL A 149 -1.31 -3.14 4.96
CA VAL A 149 -0.81 -1.77 5.11
C VAL A 149 0.58 -1.86 5.71
N VAL A 150 1.54 -1.27 5.02
CA VAL A 150 2.97 -1.31 5.34
C VAL A 150 3.43 0.10 5.67
N ARG A 151 4.11 0.31 6.79
CA ARG A 151 4.79 1.57 7.07
C ARG A 151 5.95 1.73 6.09
N VAL A 152 6.05 2.90 5.45
CA VAL A 152 7.17 3.25 4.56
C VAL A 152 8.01 4.31 5.27
N PRO A 153 9.16 3.95 5.86
CA PRO A 153 10.05 4.94 6.45
C PRO A 153 10.58 5.92 5.41
N GLU A 154 10.76 7.17 5.81
CA GLU A 154 11.32 8.25 5.00
C GLU A 154 12.63 8.73 5.64
N TYR A 155 13.76 8.14 5.26
CA TYR A 155 15.07 8.43 5.83
C TYR A 155 15.72 9.65 5.18
N SER A 156 16.48 10.42 5.96
CA SER A 156 17.33 11.48 5.41
C SER A 156 18.55 10.90 4.72
N ASP A 157 19.16 9.88 5.30
CA ASP A 157 20.24 9.09 4.69
C ASP A 157 20.13 7.63 5.15
N VAL A 158 20.62 6.71 4.33
CA VAL A 158 20.74 5.30 4.66
C VAL A 158 22.18 4.87 4.37
N ILE A 159 22.83 4.29 5.38
CA ILE A 159 24.17 3.75 5.28
C ILE A 159 24.09 2.28 5.67
N ILE A 160 24.52 1.39 4.79
CA ILE A 160 24.61 -0.04 5.05
C ILE A 160 26.07 -0.42 4.92
N GLU A 161 26.69 -0.71 6.05
CA GLU A 161 28.10 -1.08 6.11
C GLU A 161 28.33 -2.47 5.51
N ALA A 162 29.57 -2.74 5.11
CA ALA A 162 29.96 -4.07 4.65
C ALA A 162 29.64 -5.15 5.71
N GLY A 163 28.85 -6.16 5.32
CA GLY A 163 28.36 -7.21 6.22
C GLY A 163 27.14 -6.83 7.06
N GLY A 164 26.57 -5.63 6.90
CA GLY A 164 25.24 -5.27 7.40
C GLY A 164 24.14 -5.73 6.43
N ARG A 165 22.97 -6.11 6.97
CA ARG A 165 21.81 -6.54 6.17
C ARG A 165 20.56 -5.73 6.52
N LEU A 166 19.97 -5.09 5.52
CA LEU A 166 18.65 -4.47 5.60
C LEU A 166 17.61 -5.40 4.97
N SER A 167 16.60 -5.79 5.74
CA SER A 167 15.56 -6.70 5.28
C SER A 167 14.19 -6.32 5.86
N VAL A 168 13.22 -7.23 5.80
CA VAL A 168 11.83 -7.01 6.23
C VAL A 168 11.28 -8.20 7.00
N PHE A 169 10.18 -7.95 7.72
CA PHE A 169 9.44 -9.03 8.36
C PHE A 169 8.90 -10.01 7.31
N PRO A 170 9.07 -11.33 7.48
CA PRO A 170 8.54 -12.32 6.55
C PRO A 170 7.02 -12.24 6.41
N TRP A 171 6.52 -12.57 5.22
CA TRP A 171 5.08 -12.75 4.98
C TRP A 171 4.51 -13.82 5.90
N ASP A 172 3.47 -13.48 6.65
CA ASP A 172 2.81 -14.38 7.59
C ASP A 172 1.53 -15.03 7.02
N GLY A 173 1.23 -14.84 5.75
CA GLY A 173 -0.04 -15.22 5.13
C GLY A 173 -1.05 -14.07 5.02
N ARG A 174 -0.80 -12.93 5.66
CA ARG A 174 -1.69 -11.76 5.68
C ARG A 174 -0.97 -10.42 5.54
N SER A 175 0.24 -10.30 6.08
CA SER A 175 1.11 -9.12 5.98
C SER A 175 2.60 -9.50 6.05
N GLY A 176 3.48 -8.60 5.65
CA GLY A 176 4.92 -8.80 5.57
C GLY A 176 5.42 -8.91 4.13
N GLY A 177 6.73 -9.16 4.00
CA GLY A 177 7.40 -9.49 2.74
C GLY A 177 7.57 -8.34 1.74
N ILE A 178 7.31 -7.08 2.16
CA ILE A 178 7.50 -5.91 1.28
C ILE A 178 8.54 -4.97 1.86
N LEU A 179 9.62 -4.78 1.11
CA LEU A 179 10.66 -3.79 1.37
C LEU A 179 10.34 -2.50 0.60
N ALA A 180 9.97 -1.46 1.35
CA ALA A 180 9.70 -0.13 0.83
C ALA A 180 10.22 0.93 1.81
N MET A 181 11.01 1.88 1.30
CA MET A 181 11.49 3.05 2.02
C MET A 181 11.73 4.19 1.03
N LEU A 182 11.64 5.43 1.52
CA LEU A 182 12.06 6.61 0.78
C LEU A 182 13.33 7.18 1.42
N VAL A 183 14.25 7.69 0.59
CA VAL A 183 15.52 8.27 1.05
C VAL A 183 15.71 9.61 0.36
N SER A 184 15.66 10.71 1.12
CA SER A 184 15.73 12.07 0.56
C SER A 184 17.15 12.54 0.28
N GLY A 185 18.14 11.99 0.98
CA GLY A 185 19.57 12.22 0.78
C GLY A 185 20.26 11.01 0.15
N LYS A 186 21.29 10.47 0.81
CA LYS A 186 22.16 9.44 0.26
C LYS A 186 21.75 8.04 0.71
N LEU A 187 21.81 7.09 -0.21
CA LEU A 187 21.84 5.66 0.06
C LEU A 187 23.26 5.16 -0.26
N ILE A 188 24.02 4.79 0.77
CA ILE A 188 25.32 4.11 0.65
C ILE A 188 25.10 2.65 1.04
N ASN A 189 25.40 1.72 0.13
CA ASN A 189 25.21 0.30 0.36
C ASN A 189 26.48 -0.48 0.04
N ASP A 190 27.24 -0.80 1.09
CA ASP A 190 28.39 -1.72 1.05
C ASP A 190 28.02 -3.12 1.57
N GLY A 191 26.80 -3.29 2.10
CA GLY A 191 26.26 -4.56 2.59
C GLY A 191 25.16 -5.13 1.69
N THR A 192 24.04 -5.56 2.27
CA THR A 192 22.95 -6.21 1.54
C THR A 192 21.60 -5.58 1.85
N ILE A 193 20.80 -5.36 0.80
CA ILE A 193 19.37 -5.01 0.88
C ILE A 193 18.62 -6.13 0.17
N ASP A 194 17.83 -6.90 0.90
CA ASP A 194 17.12 -8.03 0.32
C ASP A 194 15.85 -8.39 1.12
N ALA A 195 14.93 -9.11 0.46
CA ALA A 195 13.76 -9.72 1.07
C ALA A 195 13.85 -11.26 0.96
N ASP A 196 15.06 -11.82 0.96
CA ASP A 196 15.29 -13.24 0.75
C ASP A 196 14.69 -14.06 1.89
N GLY A 197 13.81 -15.01 1.53
CA GLY A 197 13.04 -15.80 2.49
C GLY A 197 11.93 -15.05 3.20
N ALA A 198 11.68 -13.77 2.85
CA ALA A 198 10.61 -12.96 3.44
C ALA A 198 9.31 -12.96 2.60
N GLY A 199 9.32 -13.60 1.43
CA GLY A 199 8.14 -13.84 0.61
C GLY A 199 7.25 -14.95 1.17
N PHE A 200 6.51 -15.63 0.30
CA PHE A 200 5.66 -16.75 0.67
C PHE A 200 6.37 -17.81 1.53
N ARG A 201 5.65 -18.41 2.48
CA ARG A 201 6.20 -19.16 3.63
C ARG A 201 6.88 -20.50 3.27
N GLY A 202 7.05 -20.79 1.98
CA GLY A 202 7.52 -22.07 1.50
C GLY A 202 6.52 -23.18 1.79
N GLY A 203 6.66 -24.32 1.11
CA GLY A 203 5.91 -25.52 1.48
C GLY A 203 6.48 -26.12 2.77
N THR A 204 5.76 -26.00 3.90
CA THR A 204 6.07 -26.80 5.10
C THR A 204 5.52 -28.20 4.90
N PHE A 205 6.37 -29.22 4.96
CA PHE A 205 5.93 -30.60 4.91
C PHE A 205 5.30 -31.00 6.25
N LEU A 206 3.99 -31.22 6.27
CA LEU A 206 3.29 -31.81 7.40
C LEU A 206 2.80 -33.21 7.03
N ASN A 207 3.32 -34.22 7.72
CA ASN A 207 2.84 -35.60 7.62
C ASN A 207 1.58 -35.78 8.47
N HIS A 208 0.49 -36.25 7.86
CA HIS A 208 -0.66 -36.69 8.63
C HIS A 208 -0.41 -38.06 9.24
N PRO A 209 -0.79 -38.32 10.51
CA PRO A 209 -0.52 -39.61 11.15
C PRO A 209 -1.31 -40.78 10.55
N VAL A 210 -2.44 -40.52 9.88
CA VAL A 210 -3.37 -41.58 9.41
C VAL A 210 -3.92 -41.38 8.00
N LEU A 211 -3.62 -40.27 7.32
CA LEU A 211 -4.09 -40.03 5.95
C LEU A 211 -2.97 -40.42 4.99
N PHE A 212 -3.23 -41.46 4.20
CA PHE A 212 -2.29 -42.02 3.23
C PHE A 212 -2.96 -42.11 1.86
N GLY A 213 -2.17 -42.08 0.78
CA GLY A 213 -2.67 -42.32 -0.58
C GLY A 213 -3.64 -41.25 -1.10
N CYS A 214 -3.46 -39.99 -0.71
CA CYS A 214 -4.31 -38.89 -1.16
C CYS A 214 -4.30 -38.77 -2.70
N THR A 215 -5.47 -38.91 -3.32
CA THR A 215 -5.67 -38.76 -4.78
C THR A 215 -6.30 -37.41 -5.15
N GLY A 216 -6.74 -36.63 -4.16
CA GLY A 216 -7.31 -35.30 -4.35
C GLY A 216 -6.25 -34.20 -4.47
N PHE A 217 -6.63 -33.06 -5.04
CA PHE A 217 -5.76 -31.88 -5.20
C PHE A 217 -5.60 -31.03 -3.92
N SER A 218 -6.32 -31.37 -2.84
CA SER A 218 -6.30 -30.64 -1.58
C SER A 218 -6.76 -31.51 -0.41
N VAL A 219 -6.26 -31.19 0.77
CA VAL A 219 -6.76 -31.67 2.07
C VAL A 219 -7.12 -30.47 2.96
N ALA A 220 -7.79 -30.69 4.10
CA ALA A 220 -7.96 -29.61 5.07
C ALA A 220 -6.59 -29.18 5.62
N GLU A 221 -6.43 -27.92 6.04
CA GLU A 221 -5.16 -27.43 6.58
C GLU A 221 -4.69 -28.27 7.80
N ALA A 222 -5.63 -28.70 8.64
CA ALA A 222 -5.36 -29.55 9.80
C ALA A 222 -4.88 -30.97 9.41
N ASP A 223 -5.19 -31.40 8.19
CA ASP A 223 -4.81 -32.71 7.66
C ASP A 223 -3.41 -32.69 7.01
N GLY A 224 -2.76 -31.52 6.94
CA GLY A 224 -1.38 -31.34 6.48
C GLY A 224 -1.19 -30.99 5.00
N GLY A 225 0.00 -31.30 4.48
CA GLY A 225 0.47 -30.85 3.16
C GLY A 225 1.06 -29.42 3.16
N ALA A 226 1.44 -28.95 1.97
CA ALA A 226 1.96 -27.59 1.76
C ALA A 226 0.83 -26.62 1.36
N ALA A 227 0.84 -25.40 1.92
CA ALA A 227 -0.07 -24.35 1.50
C ALA A 227 0.12 -24.03 0.00
N ARG A 228 -0.99 -24.03 -0.75
CA ARG A 228 -0.95 -23.83 -2.21
C ARG A 228 -0.52 -22.39 -2.54
N GLY A 229 0.33 -22.26 -3.55
CA GLY A 229 0.82 -20.95 -3.98
C GLY A 229 1.90 -20.35 -3.08
N GLU A 230 2.28 -21.04 -1.99
CA GLU A 230 3.34 -20.60 -1.09
C GLU A 230 4.73 -21.16 -1.48
N GLY A 231 4.87 -21.78 -2.66
CA GLY A 231 6.08 -22.49 -3.08
C GLY A 231 6.68 -21.97 -4.37
N VAL A 232 7.81 -21.28 -4.26
CA VAL A 232 9.10 -21.57 -4.93
C VAL A 232 10.19 -21.01 -4.00
N VAL A 233 11.15 -21.83 -3.58
CA VAL A 233 12.44 -21.38 -3.03
C VAL A 233 13.50 -21.68 -4.07
#